data_AF-A0A535V0A9-F1
#
_entry.id   AF-A0A535V0A9-F1
#
_cell.length_a   1.000
_cell.length_b   1.000
_cell.length_c   1.000
_cell.angle_alpha   90.00
_cell.angle_beta   90.00
_cell.angle_gamma   90.00
#
_symmetry.space_group_name_H-M   'P 1'
#
loop_
_entity.id
_entity.type
_entity.pdbx_description
1 polymer ?
#
loop_
_entity_poly.entity_id
_entity_poly.type
_entity_poly.pdbx_seq_one_letter_code
_entity_poly.pdbx_strand_id
1 'polypeptide(L)'
;MAPLPLVYIATSLADSSVTLIGDPKQLAPIVTADTPIAKKWLGRDLFGVRGISLDAAVEGINHSVMLDIQSRMHPQISVIAIKHVYGKDQYGKDRLKNGNHKSEKIEPLPESSVEFSRKQGCRCCNSPIS
;
A
#
# COMPACT_ATOMS: atom_id res chain seq x y z
N MET A 1 -3.19 -5.68 -8.02
CA MET A 1 -4.64 -5.87 -8.27
C MET A 1 -4.87 -6.68 -9.54
N ALA A 2 -6.04 -7.28 -9.72
CA ALA A 2 -6.35 -8.08 -10.91
C ALA A 2 -6.60 -7.19 -12.16
N PRO A 3 -6.06 -7.57 -13.34
CA PRO A 3 -6.41 -6.96 -14.63
C PRO A 3 -7.90 -7.03 -14.94
N LEU A 4 -8.41 -6.05 -15.70
CA LEU A 4 -9.83 -5.98 -16.07
C LEU A 4 -10.37 -7.25 -16.77
N PRO A 5 -9.65 -7.93 -17.68
CA PRO A 5 -10.17 -9.14 -18.30
C PRO A 5 -10.40 -10.28 -17.31
N LEU A 6 -9.55 -10.40 -16.28
CA LEU A 6 -9.73 -11.41 -15.24
C LEU A 6 -10.91 -11.08 -14.34
N VAL A 7 -11.09 -9.79 -14.01
CA VAL A 7 -12.28 -9.33 -13.29
C VAL A 7 -13.53 -9.64 -14.10
N TYR A 8 -13.54 -9.31 -15.39
CA TYR A 8 -14.68 -9.56 -16.28
C TYR A 8 -15.12 -11.03 -16.27
N ILE A 9 -14.17 -11.96 -16.47
CA ILE A 9 -14.43 -13.40 -16.45
C ILE A 9 -14.98 -13.85 -15.09
N ALA A 10 -14.39 -13.39 -13.99
CA ALA A 10 -14.87 -13.74 -12.65
C ALA A 10 -16.29 -13.22 -12.41
N THR A 11 -16.59 -11.99 -12.84
CA THR A 11 -17.90 -11.37 -12.66
C THR A 11 -18.98 -11.95 -13.56
N SER A 12 -18.64 -12.49 -14.73
CA SER A 12 -19.63 -13.12 -15.62
C SER A 12 -20.21 -14.41 -15.07
N LEU A 13 -19.64 -14.95 -13.99
CA LEU A 13 -20.13 -16.14 -13.30
C LEU A 13 -21.11 -15.81 -12.16
N ALA A 14 -21.30 -14.54 -11.81
CA ALA A 14 -22.19 -14.14 -10.75
C ALA A 14 -23.62 -13.96 -11.27
N ASP A 15 -24.60 -14.56 -10.59
CA ASP A 15 -26.01 -14.51 -11.00
C ASP A 15 -26.71 -13.19 -10.62
N SER A 16 -26.27 -12.55 -9.52
CA SER A 16 -27.01 -11.43 -8.92
C SER A 16 -26.18 -10.21 -8.58
N SER A 17 -25.00 -10.38 -7.98
CA SER A 17 -24.21 -9.26 -7.47
C SER A 17 -22.73 -9.61 -7.36
N VAL A 18 -21.91 -8.57 -7.41
CA VAL A 18 -20.45 -8.66 -7.29
C VAL A 18 -19.99 -7.61 -6.30
N THR A 19 -19.17 -8.02 -5.33
CA THR A 19 -18.44 -7.11 -4.45
C THR A 19 -16.95 -7.24 -4.75
N LEU A 20 -16.28 -6.09 -4.90
CA LEU A 20 -14.87 -6.03 -5.23
C LEU A 20 -14.12 -5.40 -4.07
N ILE A 21 -13.04 -6.06 -3.67
CA ILE A 21 -12.23 -5.69 -2.53
C ILE A 21 -10.80 -5.51 -3.01
N GLY A 22 -10.15 -4.44 -2.58
CA GLY A 22 -8.78 -4.15 -2.93
C GLY A 22 -8.35 -2.78 -2.44
N ASP A 23 -7.16 -2.35 -2.87
CA ASP A 23 -6.56 -1.10 -2.46
C ASP A 23 -5.88 -0.42 -3.67
N PRO A 24 -6.38 0.75 -4.12
CA PRO A 24 -5.82 1.47 -5.26
C PRO A 24 -4.44 2.08 -5.00
N LYS A 25 -3.96 2.12 -3.74
CA LYS A 25 -2.61 2.58 -3.39
C LYS A 25 -1.57 1.46 -3.39
N GLN A 26 -2.01 0.19 -3.51
CA GLN A 26 -1.11 -0.95 -3.63
C GLN A 26 -0.71 -1.20 -5.09
N LEU A 27 0.03 -2.28 -5.33
CA LEU A 27 0.55 -2.62 -6.65
C LEU A 27 -0.59 -2.79 -7.67
N ALA A 28 -0.49 -2.03 -8.75
CA ALA A 28 -1.27 -2.23 -9.97
C ALA A 28 -1.01 -3.62 -10.57
N PRO A 29 -1.84 -4.10 -11.51
CA PRO A 29 -1.56 -5.34 -12.21
C PRO A 29 -0.21 -5.29 -12.95
N ILE A 30 0.50 -6.41 -12.95
CA ILE A 30 1.80 -6.53 -13.64
C ILE A 30 1.55 -6.72 -15.14
N VAL A 31 2.21 -5.92 -15.97
CA VAL A 31 2.15 -6.02 -17.43
C VAL A 31 3.55 -6.02 -18.02
N THR A 32 3.86 -7.04 -18.81
CA THR A 32 5.17 -7.19 -19.47
C THR A 32 5.21 -6.55 -20.85
N ALA A 33 4.09 -6.55 -21.58
CA ALA A 33 4.02 -5.99 -22.92
C ALA A 33 3.96 -4.46 -22.89
N ASP A 34 4.93 -3.81 -23.55
CA ASP A 34 5.00 -2.37 -23.68
C ASP A 34 4.23 -1.86 -24.91
N THR A 35 2.93 -2.14 -24.95
CA THR A 35 2.04 -1.62 -26.00
C THR A 35 0.92 -0.77 -25.40
N PRO A 36 0.42 0.26 -26.10
CA PRO A 36 -0.66 1.10 -25.59
C PRO A 36 -1.91 0.30 -25.21
N ILE A 37 -2.23 -0.76 -25.97
CA ILE A 37 -3.39 -1.60 -25.72
C ILE A 37 -3.21 -2.46 -24.46
N ALA A 38 -2.02 -3.03 -24.24
CA ALA A 38 -1.72 -3.79 -23.03
C ALA A 38 -1.75 -2.90 -21.79
N LYS A 39 -1.13 -1.70 -21.85
CA LYS A 39 -1.20 -0.74 -20.74
C LYS A 39 -2.64 -0.33 -20.42
N LYS A 40 -3.47 -0.13 -21.44
CA LYS A 40 -4.88 0.26 -21.27
C LYS A 40 -5.71 -0.82 -20.59
N TRP A 41 -5.60 -2.07 -21.04
CA TRP A 41 -6.51 -3.14 -20.62
C TRP A 41 -5.96 -4.06 -19.53
N LEU A 42 -4.65 -4.28 -19.52
CA LEU A 42 -3.99 -5.14 -18.54
C LEU A 42 -3.34 -4.34 -17.42
N GLY A 43 -2.90 -3.10 -17.69
CA GLY A 43 -2.14 -2.27 -16.73
C GLY A 43 -3.01 -1.45 -15.79
N ARG A 44 -4.32 -1.46 -16.00
CA ARG A 44 -5.30 -0.76 -15.17
C ARG A 44 -6.13 -1.77 -14.41
N ASP A 45 -6.42 -1.45 -13.15
CA ASP A 45 -7.41 -2.14 -12.36
C ASP A 45 -8.78 -1.46 -12.44
N LEU A 46 -9.77 -2.06 -11.77
CA LEU A 46 -11.13 -1.54 -11.80
C LEU A 46 -11.28 -0.20 -11.05
N PHE A 47 -10.55 0.04 -9.96
CA PHE A 47 -10.66 1.33 -9.25
C PHE A 47 -10.20 2.48 -10.15
N GLY A 48 -9.08 2.29 -10.86
CA GLY A 48 -8.57 3.26 -11.82
C GLY A 48 -9.46 3.44 -13.05
N VAL A 49 -10.27 2.45 -13.43
CA VAL A 49 -11.27 2.59 -14.51
C VAL A 49 -12.56 3.25 -14.03
N ARG A 50 -13.03 2.91 -12.82
CA ARG A 50 -14.26 3.46 -12.23
C ARG A 50 -14.05 4.84 -11.60
N GLY A 51 -12.81 5.30 -11.49
CA GLY A 51 -12.49 6.59 -10.87
C GLY A 51 -12.76 6.61 -9.37
N ILE A 52 -12.69 5.45 -8.70
CA ILE A 52 -12.89 5.34 -7.25
C ILE A 52 -11.58 5.77 -6.57
N SER A 53 -11.57 6.97 -6.00
CA SER A 53 -10.50 7.45 -5.13
C SER A 53 -10.73 7.03 -3.68
N LEU A 54 -9.71 7.16 -2.82
CA LEU A 54 -9.87 6.95 -1.38
C LEU A 54 -10.87 7.95 -0.78
N ASP A 55 -10.83 9.22 -1.21
CA ASP A 55 -11.75 10.26 -0.74
C ASP A 55 -13.20 9.90 -1.11
N ALA A 56 -13.44 9.40 -2.33
CA ALA A 56 -14.75 8.91 -2.74
C ALA A 56 -15.20 7.72 -1.87
N ALA A 57 -14.28 6.86 -1.45
CA ALA A 57 -14.58 5.71 -0.60
C ALA A 57 -14.87 6.07 0.88
N VAL A 58 -14.34 7.19 1.38
CA VAL A 58 -14.76 7.75 2.70
C VAL A 58 -16.17 8.25 2.65
N GLU A 59 -16.48 9.00 1.60
CA GLU A 59 -17.76 9.68 1.46
C GLU A 59 -18.88 8.72 1.03
N GLY A 60 -18.58 7.42 0.86
CA GLY A 60 -19.56 6.43 0.43
C GLY A 60 -19.95 6.55 -1.05
N ILE A 61 -19.21 7.34 -1.83
CA ILE A 61 -19.53 7.65 -3.22
C ILE A 61 -19.27 6.40 -4.09
N ASN A 62 -20.05 6.23 -5.16
CA ASN A 62 -19.92 5.12 -6.12
C ASN A 62 -20.05 3.71 -5.50
N HIS A 63 -20.84 3.57 -4.43
CA HIS A 63 -20.99 2.31 -3.69
C HIS A 63 -19.66 1.75 -3.16
N SER A 64 -18.74 2.64 -2.77
CA SER A 64 -17.45 2.27 -2.20
C SER A 64 -17.42 2.61 -0.71
N VAL A 65 -16.71 1.79 0.07
CA VAL A 65 -16.55 1.97 1.51
C VAL A 65 -15.09 1.70 1.85
N MET A 66 -14.45 2.64 2.55
CA MET A 66 -13.09 2.45 3.06
C MET A 66 -13.11 1.79 4.44
N LEU A 67 -12.25 0.78 4.63
CA LEU A 67 -11.96 0.21 5.94
C LEU A 67 -10.92 1.07 6.66
N ASP A 68 -11.21 1.45 7.91
CA ASP A 68 -10.44 2.42 8.69
C ASP A 68 -9.68 1.80 9.89
N ILE A 69 -9.86 0.50 10.16
CA ILE A 69 -9.17 -0.23 11.25
C ILE A 69 -8.09 -1.17 10.69
N GLN A 70 -6.83 -0.93 11.04
CA GLN A 70 -5.69 -1.81 10.72
C GLN A 70 -5.30 -2.66 11.92
N SER A 71 -5.42 -3.98 11.81
CA SER A 71 -5.14 -4.91 12.92
C SER A 71 -3.76 -5.59 12.88
N ARG A 72 -3.03 -5.51 11.75
CA ARG A 72 -1.79 -6.29 11.57
C ARG A 72 -0.54 -5.64 12.16
N MET A 73 -0.39 -4.32 12.01
CA MET A 73 0.88 -3.62 12.28
C MET A 73 0.90 -3.00 13.68
N HIS A 74 2.06 -3.06 14.35
CA HIS A 74 2.29 -2.28 15.56
C HIS A 74 2.03 -0.79 15.30
N PRO A 75 1.44 -0.01 16.23
CA PRO A 75 1.09 1.40 16.00
C PRO A 75 2.25 2.27 15.51
N GLN A 76 3.47 2.00 15.95
CA GLN A 76 4.68 2.73 15.51
C GLN A 76 5.06 2.43 14.05
N ILE A 77 4.66 1.27 13.50
CA ILE A 77 4.86 0.91 12.10
C ILE A 77 3.70 1.45 11.26
N SER A 78 2.47 1.28 11.73
CA SER A 78 1.27 1.62 10.95
C SER A 78 1.15 3.11 10.66
N VAL A 79 1.62 3.97 11.58
CA VAL A 79 1.61 5.42 11.42
C VAL A 79 2.35 5.88 10.15
N ILE A 80 3.38 5.15 9.72
CA ILE A 80 4.15 5.47 8.51
C ILE A 80 3.27 5.28 7.28
N ALA A 81 2.62 4.12 7.15
CA ALA A 81 1.74 3.82 6.02
C ALA A 81 0.52 4.75 5.98
N ILE A 82 -0.15 4.95 7.13
CA ILE A 82 -1.33 5.83 7.23
C ILE A 82 -0.96 7.25 6.77
N LYS A 83 0.13 7.81 7.30
CA LYS A 83 0.55 9.18 6.98
C LYS A 83 0.97 9.36 5.52
N HIS A 84 1.73 8.41 4.96
CA HIS A 84 2.41 8.60 3.68
C HIS A 84 1.68 7.97 2.48
N VAL A 85 0.83 6.98 2.70
CA VAL A 85 0.12 6.25 1.62
C VAL A 85 -1.36 6.65 1.57
N TYR A 86 -2.01 6.79 2.73
CA TYR A 86 -3.46 6.99 2.82
C TYR A 86 -3.90 8.42 3.16
N GLY A 87 -2.98 9.31 3.55
CA GLY A 87 -3.29 10.71 3.85
C GLY A 87 -3.82 10.89 5.28
N LYS A 88 -3.22 11.85 6.00
CA LYS A 88 -3.42 12.11 7.43
C LYS A 88 -4.86 12.56 7.74
N ASP A 89 -5.39 12.07 8.87
CA ASP A 89 -6.44 12.65 9.72
C ASP A 89 -7.87 12.04 9.68
N GLN A 90 -8.24 11.27 8.66
CA GLN A 90 -9.60 10.67 8.60
C GLN A 90 -9.63 9.16 8.88
N TYR A 91 -8.52 8.44 8.69
CA TYR A 91 -8.49 6.96 8.60
C TYR A 91 -7.85 6.25 9.79
N GLY A 92 -7.83 6.88 10.96
CA GLY A 92 -7.09 6.35 12.11
C GLY A 92 -7.37 7.09 13.41
N LYS A 93 -8.60 7.56 13.61
CA LYS A 93 -9.04 8.03 14.92
C LYS A 93 -9.41 6.84 15.79
N ASP A 94 -8.42 6.05 16.16
CA ASP A 94 -8.44 5.30 17.41
C ASP A 94 -7.04 4.76 17.75
N ARG A 95 -6.44 5.39 18.77
CA ARG A 95 -5.32 4.88 19.61
C ARG A 95 -3.90 4.85 19.04
N LEU A 96 -3.44 5.92 18.40
CA LEU A 96 -2.01 6.22 18.42
C LEU A 96 -1.66 6.85 19.79
N LYS A 97 -1.14 6.06 20.75
CA LYS A 97 -0.56 6.63 21.97
C LYS A 97 0.68 7.43 21.59
N ASN A 98 0.65 8.75 21.82
CA ASN A 98 1.77 9.65 21.55
C ASN A 98 2.97 9.30 22.44
N GLY A 99 3.96 8.60 21.88
CA GLY A 99 5.30 8.50 22.44
C GLY A 99 6.23 9.45 21.70
N ASN A 100 6.51 10.62 22.27
CA ASN A 100 7.55 11.52 21.76
C ASN A 100 8.92 10.93 22.09
N HIS A 101 9.64 10.40 21.10
CA HIS A 101 11.04 10.01 21.26
C HIS A 101 11.95 10.91 20.41
N LYS A 102 12.86 11.62 21.07
CA LYS A 102 13.96 12.36 20.42
C LYS A 102 14.94 11.34 19.81
N SER A 103 15.35 11.59 18.58
CA SER A 103 16.32 10.76 17.85
C SER A 103 17.75 11.22 18.17
N GLU A 104 18.44 10.50 19.05
CA GLU A 104 19.91 10.49 19.13
C GLU A 104 20.40 9.07 18.87
N LYS A 105 21.58 8.91 18.25
CA LYS A 105 22.14 7.63 17.78
C LYS A 105 21.79 6.42 18.67
N ILE A 106 21.17 5.41 18.07
CA ILE A 106 20.59 4.27 18.79
C ILE A 106 21.16 2.95 18.26
N GLU A 107 21.74 2.11 19.13
CA GLU A 107 21.74 0.66 18.93
C GLU A 107 20.27 0.18 18.86
N PRO A 108 19.90 -0.89 18.13
CA PRO A 108 18.49 -1.28 18.04
C PRO A 108 17.87 -1.40 19.44
N LEU A 109 16.99 -0.45 19.78
CA LEU A 109 16.33 -0.45 21.08
C LEU A 109 15.39 -1.64 21.09
N PRO A 110 15.44 -2.50 22.12
CA PRO A 110 14.51 -3.62 22.24
C PRO A 110 13.03 -3.17 22.26
N GLU A 111 12.78 -1.91 22.64
CA GLU A 111 11.45 -1.28 22.68
C GLU A 111 10.99 -0.72 21.31
N SER A 112 11.88 -0.66 20.31
CA SER A 112 11.56 -0.08 19.00
C SER A 112 11.02 -1.13 18.02
N SER A 113 9.89 -0.84 17.37
CA SER A 113 9.29 -1.75 16.38
C SER A 113 9.83 -1.58 14.96
N VAL A 114 10.74 -0.62 14.74
CA VAL A 114 11.29 -0.28 13.42
C VAL A 114 12.79 -0.06 13.55
N GLU A 115 13.57 -0.74 12.72
CA GLU A 115 15.01 -0.54 12.58
C GLU A 115 15.35 -0.23 11.13
N PHE A 116 16.22 0.77 10.90
CA PHE A 116 16.78 1.06 9.59
C PHE A 116 18.29 1.05 9.66
N SER A 117 18.92 0.03 9.07
CA SER A 117 20.38 -0.08 9.02
C SER A 117 20.92 0.39 7.67
N ARG A 118 21.68 1.49 7.69
CA ARG A 118 22.31 2.04 6.48
C ARG A 118 23.61 1.30 6.20
N LYS A 119 23.60 0.38 5.23
CA LYS A 119 24.85 -0.15 4.66
C LYS A 119 25.52 0.92 3.79
N GLN A 120 26.64 1.47 4.24
CA GLN A 120 27.57 2.17 3.35
C GLN A 120 28.47 1.13 2.70
N GLY A 121 28.63 1.17 1.37
CA GLY A 121 29.48 0.23 0.64
C GLY A 121 30.87 0.17 1.26
N CYS A 122 31.26 -1.00 1.75
CA CYS A 122 32.55 -1.21 2.39
C CYS A 122 33.63 -1.16 1.29
N ARG A 123 34.57 -0.21 1.36
CA ARG A 123 35.73 -0.11 0.45
C ARG A 123 36.86 -1.09 0.78
N CYS A 124 36.58 -2.14 1.56
CA CYS A 124 37.58 -3.03 2.13
C CYS A 124 37.94 -4.24 1.24
N CYS A 125 37.35 -4.41 0.06
CA CYS A 125 37.61 -5.57 -0.80
C CYS A 125 38.71 -5.39 -1.86
N ASN A 126 39.51 -4.32 -1.81
CA ASN A 126 40.63 -4.07 -2.74
C ASN A 126 42.02 -4.27 -2.10
N SER A 127 42.21 -5.33 -1.32
CA SER A 127 43.56 -5.78 -0.96
C SER A 127 44.05 -6.73 -2.05
N PRO A 128 45.12 -6.42 -2.80
CA PRO A 128 45.74 -7.41 -3.65
C PRO A 128 46.31 -8.52 -2.77
N ILE A 129 45.95 -9.76 -3.07
CA ILE A 129 46.62 -10.94 -2.52
C ILE A 129 48.02 -10.93 -3.14
N SER A 130 49.02 -10.49 -2.37
CA SER A 130 50.45 -10.62 -2.68
C SER A 130 51.02 -11.84 -1.99
#